data_AF-A0A3N5YTI4-F1
#
_entry.id   AF-A0A3N5YTI4-F1
#
_cell.length_a   1.000
_cell.length_b   1.000
_cell.length_c   1.000
_cell.angle_alpha   90.00
_cell.angle_beta   90.00
_cell.angle_gamma   90.00
#
_symmetry.space_group_name_H-M   'P 1'
#
loop_
_entity.id
_entity.type
_entity.pdbx_description
1 polymer ?
#
loop_
_entity_poly.entity_id
_entity_poly.type
_entity_poly.pdbx_seq_one_letter_code
_entity_poly.pdbx_strand_id
1 'polypeptide(L)' 'MIGSASAPAGRLDRIFDRLVDQHRLLAGDDAVLVGVSGGPDSVALLLLLAERAPGRGLRLGIAHLNHGLRAEADRDEEFV' A
#
# COMPACT_ATOMS: atom_id res chain seq x y z
N MET A 1 -17.46 -4.91 14.01
CA MET A 1 -16.25 -5.21 14.80
C MET A 1 -15.70 -6.55 14.37
N ILE A 2 -14.82 -6.56 13.38
CA ILE A 2 -13.95 -7.71 13.11
C ILE A 2 -12.62 -7.39 13.81
N GLY A 3 -12.50 -7.86 15.05
CA GLY A 3 -11.20 -7.97 15.70
C GLY A 3 -10.43 -9.07 15.00
N SER A 4 -9.63 -8.70 14.00
CA SER A 4 -8.63 -9.60 13.44
C SER A 4 -7.43 -9.60 14.39
N ALA A 5 -7.25 -10.69 15.13
CA ALA A 5 -5.98 -10.95 15.78
C ALA A 5 -4.91 -11.01 14.68
N SER A 6 -3.99 -10.03 14.65
CA SER A 6 -2.95 -10.00 13.63
C SER A 6 -2.12 -11.27 13.76
N ALA A 7 -2.00 -12.04 12.68
CA ALA A 7 -0.95 -13.04 12.57
C ALA A 7 0.40 -12.39 12.94
N PRO A 8 1.35 -13.13 13.54
CA PRO A 8 2.65 -12.56 13.85
C PRO A 8 3.23 -11.96 12.57
N ALA A 9 3.50 -10.65 12.60
CA ALA A 9 3.97 -9.87 11.47
C ALA A 9 5.08 -10.64 10.73
N GLY A 10 4.94 -10.80 9.41
CA GLY A 10 5.90 -11.49 8.57
C GLY A 10 7.27 -10.79 8.55
N ARG A 11 8.23 -11.37 7.84
CA ARG A 11 9.53 -10.71 7.66
C ARG A 11 9.38 -9.36 6.94
N LEU A 12 8.49 -9.29 5.95
CA LEU A 12 8.26 -8.08 5.15
C LEU A 12 7.66 -6.95 5.97
N ASP A 13 6.67 -7.25 6.80
CA ASP A 13 6.05 -6.33 7.76
C ASP A 13 7.08 -5.63 8.65
N ARG A 14 7.95 -6.43 9.27
CA ARG A 14 9.01 -5.89 10.17
C ARG A 14 10.00 -5.00 9.43
N ILE A 15 10.33 -5.32 8.19
CA ILE A 15 11.23 -4.51 7.38
C ILE A 15 10.54 -3.20 7.00
N PHE A 16 9.28 -3.27 6.57
CA PHE A 16 8.48 -2.11 6.23
C PHE A 16 8.36 -1.14 7.41
N ASP A 17 7.89 -1.61 8.57
CA ASP A 17 7.69 -0.76 9.75
C ASP A 17 9.01 -0.13 10.20
N ARG A 18 10.11 -0.91 10.21
CA ARG A 18 11.44 -0.38 10.53
C ARG A 18 11.85 0.73 9.58
N LEU A 19 11.69 0.54 8.26
CA LEU A 19 12.11 1.53 7.27
C LEU A 19 11.27 2.80 7.36
N VAL A 20 9.96 2.67 7.52
CA VAL A 20 9.05 3.81 7.70
C VAL A 20 9.46 4.63 8.91
N ASP A 21 9.72 3.98 10.05
CA ASP A 21 10.05 4.69 11.29
C ASP A 21 11.48 5.27 11.25
N GLN A 22 12.46 4.49 10.79
CA GLN A 22 13.87 4.90 10.70
C GLN A 22 14.06 6.12 9.81
N HIS A 23 13.33 6.19 8.70
CA HIS A 23 13.42 7.28 7.72
C HIS A 23 12.31 8.31 7.87
N ARG A 24 11.41 8.14 8.84
CA ARG A 24 10.26 9.03 9.08
C ARG A 24 9.46 9.26 7.80
N LEU A 25 9.20 8.18 7.05
CA LEU A 25 8.58 8.25 5.72
C LEU A 25 7.11 8.68 5.77
N LEU A 26 6.45 8.43 6.89
CA LEU A 26 5.03 8.72 7.11
C LEU A 26 4.87 9.36 8.49
N ALA A 27 4.06 10.42 8.57
CA ALA A 27 3.61 11.02 9.81
C ALA A 27 2.15 10.65 10.10
N GLY A 28 1.74 10.81 11.36
CA GLY A 28 0.34 10.67 11.73
C GLY A 28 -0.53 11.65 10.96
N ASP A 29 -1.73 11.21 10.57
CA ASP A 29 -2.75 11.99 9.85
C ASP A 29 -2.41 12.40 8.41
N ASP A 30 -1.28 11.92 7.86
CA ASP A 30 -0.91 12.14 6.46
C ASP A 30 -1.98 11.62 5.49
N ALA A 31 -2.19 12.38 4.42
CA ALA A 31 -2.88 11.89 3.23
C ALA A 31 -1.85 11.34 2.25
N VAL A 32 -1.89 10.04 2.00
CA VAL A 32 -0.92 9.32 1.17
C VAL A 32 -1.59 8.84 -0.10
N LEU A 33 -1.09 9.29 -1.25
CA LEU A 33 -1.50 8.78 -2.56
C LEU A 33 -0.54 7.66 -2.99
N VAL A 34 -1.06 6.43 -3.08
CA VAL A 34 -0.28 5.25 -3.44
C VAL A 34 -0.38 5.02 -4.94
N GLY A 35 0.77 5.04 -5.62
CA GLY A 35 0.86 4.64 -7.02
C GLY A 35 0.75 3.12 -7.16
N VAL A 36 -0.27 2.62 -7.84
CA VAL A 36 -0.53 1.18 -8.01
C VAL A 36 -0.54 0.86 -9.49
N SER A 37 0.47 0.11 -9.95
CA SER A 37 0.60 -0.28 -11.37
C SER A 37 -0.16 -1.57 -11.72
N GLY A 38 -0.75 -2.24 -10.73
CA GLY A 38 -1.34 -3.58 -10.88
C GLY A 38 -0.33 -4.73 -10.69
N GLY A 39 0.96 -4.42 -10.70
CA GLY A 39 2.02 -5.41 -10.45
C GLY A 39 2.12 -5.83 -8.97
N PRO A 40 2.69 -7.01 -8.68
CA PRO A 40 2.71 -7.61 -7.35
C PRO A 40 3.39 -6.74 -6.30
N ASP A 41 4.44 -5.99 -6.66
CA ASP A 41 5.14 -5.12 -5.71
C ASP A 41 4.28 -3.94 -5.26
N SER A 42 3.58 -3.30 -6.21
CA SER A 42 2.71 -2.16 -5.91
C SER A 42 1.46 -2.58 -5.12
N VAL A 43 0.94 -3.77 -5.41
CA VAL A 43 -0.17 -4.38 -4.65
C VAL A 43 0.30 -4.75 -3.24
N ALA A 44 1.49 -5.33 -3.09
CA ALA A 44 2.05 -5.66 -1.78
C ALA A 44 2.27 -4.39 -0.92
N LEU A 45 2.76 -3.31 -1.51
CA LEU A 45 2.90 -2.01 -0.84
C LEU A 45 1.54 -1.47 -0.39
N LEU A 46 0.53 -1.49 -1.27
CA LEU A 46 -0.83 -1.08 -0.93
C LEU A 46 -1.38 -1.89 0.25
N LEU A 47 -1.23 -3.21 0.23
CA LEU A 47 -1.71 -4.08 1.31
C LEU A 47 -1.03 -3.77 2.65
N LEU A 48 0.30 -3.58 2.66
CA LEU A 48 1.05 -3.20 3.87
C LEU A 48 0.56 -1.87 4.44
N LEU A 49 0.37 -0.87 3.56
CA LEU A 49 -0.13 0.46 3.95
C LEU A 49 -1.58 0.40 4.45
N ALA A 50 -2.46 -0.34 3.77
CA ALA A 50 -3.87 -0.46 4.11
C ALA A 50 -4.06 -1.09 5.51
N GLU A 51 -3.25 -2.08 5.87
CA GLU A 51 -3.27 -2.70 7.20
C GLU A 51 -2.83 -1.73 8.30
N ARG A 52 -1.85 -0.86 8.03
CA ARG A 52 -1.24 0.04 9.02
C ARG A 52 -1.90 1.42 9.09
N ALA A 53 -2.60 1.82 8.04
CA ALA A 53 -3.22 3.14 7.94
C ALA A 53 -4.14 3.46 9.13
N PRO A 54 -5.05 2.56 9.59
CA PRO A 54 -5.89 2.85 10.75
C PRO A 54 -5.09 3.09 12.03
N GLY A 55 -4.03 2.31 12.27
CA GLY A 55 -3.19 2.43 13.46
C GLY A 55 -2.28 3.66 13.44
N ARG A 56 -2.01 4.24 12.27
CA ARG A 56 -1.18 5.43 12.07
C ARG A 56 -1.99 6.70 11.76
N GLY A 57 -3.33 6.62 11.68
CA GLY A 57 -4.19 7.74 11.29
C GLY A 57 -4.10 8.15 9.82
N LEU A 58 -3.50 7.31 8.96
CA LEU A 58 -3.28 7.68 7.55
C LEU A 58 -4.58 7.64 6.76
N ARG A 59 -4.72 8.58 5.82
CA ARG A 59 -5.77 8.57 4.79
C ARG A 59 -5.15 8.16 3.48
N LEU A 60 -5.58 7.02 2.93
CA LEU A 60 -5.02 6.50 1.69
C LEU A 60 -5.90 6.87 0.49
N GLY A 61 -5.27 7.30 -0.59
CA GLY A 61 -5.81 7.31 -1.95
C GLY A 61 -4.98 6.39 -2.84
N ILE A 62 -5.57 5.91 -3.94
CA ILE A 62 -4.87 5.09 -4.93
C ILE A 62 -4.87 5.83 -6.27
N ALA A 63 -3.75 5.76 -6.99
CA ALA A 63 -3.63 6.23 -8.36
C ALA A 63 -3.01 5.15 -9.24
N HIS A 64 -3.73 4.78 -10.30
CA HIS A 64 -3.20 4.01 -11.41
C HIS A 64 -2.89 4.93 -12.58
N LEU A 65 -1.89 4.59 -13.40
CA LEU A 65 -1.60 5.27 -14.65
C LEU A 65 -1.49 4.24 -15.77
N ASN A 66 -2.51 4.17 -16.61
CA ASN A 66 -2.46 3.40 -17.84
C ASN A 66 -1.61 4.14 -18.87
N HIS A 67 -0.41 3.62 -19.16
CA HIS A 67 0.52 4.22 -20.12
C HIS A 67 0.13 3.96 -21.60
N GLY A 68 -0.80 3.04 -21.88
CA GLY A 68 -1.23 2.69 -23.23
C GLY A 68 -0.15 2.02 -24.11
N LEU A 69 0.90 1.47 -23.51
CA LEU A 69 2.06 0.91 -24.23
C LEU A 69 1.87 -0.54 -24.69
N ARG A 70 0.86 -1.25 -24.16
CA ARG A 70 0.62 -2.67 -24.38
C ARG A 70 -0.87 -2.95 -24.53
N ALA A 71 -1.22 -4.01 -25.25
CA ALA A 71 -2.62 -4.40 -25.45
C ALA A 71 -3.30 -4.86 -24.15
N GLU A 72 -2.51 -5.25 -23.14
CA GLU A 72 -2.99 -5.65 -21.82
C GLU A 72 -3.28 -4.47 -20.89
N ALA A 73 -2.89 -3.24 -21.25
CA ALA A 73 -2.87 -2.12 -20.30
C ALA A 73 -4.26 -1.75 -19.76
N ASP A 74 -5.31 -1.90 -20.57
CA ASP A 74 -6.69 -1.65 -20.12
C ASP A 74 -7.16 -2.69 -19.10
N ARG A 75 -6.68 -3.93 -19.18
CA ARG A 75 -6.95 -4.97 -18.17
C ARG A 75 -6.22 -4.70 -16.86
N ASP A 76 -5.03 -4.13 -16.93
CA ASP A 76 -4.28 -3.72 -15.74
C ASP A 76 -4.97 -2.53 -15.04
N GLU A 77 -5.57 -1.61 -15.80
CA GLU A 77 -6.38 -0.51 -15.28
C GLU A 77 -7.69 -0.99 -14.63
N GLU A 78 -8.41 -1.92 -15.26
CA GLU A 78 -9.64 -2.51 -14.69
C GLU A 78 -9.39 -3.27 -13.37
N PHE A 79 -8.17 -3.77 -13.17
CA PHE A 79 -7.81 -4.51 -11.97
C PHE A 79 -7.60 -3.61 -10.73
N VAL A 80 -7.20 -2.34 -10.92
CA VAL A 80 -6.78 -1.41 -9.84
C VAL A 80 -7.92 -0.50 -9.41
#